data_AF-A0AAV8YVY2-F1
#
_entry.id   AF-A0AAV8YVY2-F1
#
_cell.length_a   1.000
_cell.length_b   1.000
_cell.length_c   1.000
_cell.angle_alpha   90.00
_cell.angle_beta   90.00
_cell.angle_gamma   90.00
#
_symmetry.space_group_name_H-M   'P 1'
#
loop_
_entity.id
_entity.type
_entity.pdbx_description
1 polymer ?
#
loop_
_entity_poly.entity_id
_entity_poly.type
_entity_poly.pdbx_seq_one_letter_code
_entity_poly.pdbx_strand_id
1 'polypeptide(L)'
;MPPKTKLHKSTGKSVIPKQNLNEPSPSGTVSLTPEVEQQFEVELYWCIQQLQTALKSIKLNSKQVQDHTKALNTLMSVSAPMIKKRQVMRLSFGDYRAKMAAEDKKDF
;
A
#
# COMPACT_ATOMS: atom_id res chain seq x y z
N MET A 1 19.58 -53.07 -2.73
CA MET A 1 18.38 -52.94 -3.60
C MET A 1 17.44 -54.10 -3.29
N PRO A 2 16.09 -54.02 -3.41
CA PRO A 2 15.13 -52.90 -3.63
C PRO A 2 13.95 -52.96 -2.57
N PRO A 3 12.72 -52.39 -2.75
CA PRO A 3 12.22 -51.29 -3.57
C PRO A 3 11.54 -50.14 -2.77
N LYS A 4 11.17 -49.08 -3.51
CA LYS A 4 10.49 -47.86 -3.07
C LYS A 4 8.99 -48.07 -2.86
N THR A 5 8.39 -47.38 -1.89
CA THR A 5 6.96 -47.02 -1.93
C THR A 5 6.81 -45.50 -1.98
N LYS A 6 6.22 -45.04 -3.08
CA LYS A 6 5.70 -43.68 -3.25
C LYS A 6 4.43 -43.58 -2.41
N LEU A 7 4.38 -42.69 -1.43
CA LEU A 7 3.12 -42.31 -0.78
C LEU A 7 2.66 -40.97 -1.35
N HIS A 8 1.97 -41.03 -2.48
CA HIS A 8 1.07 -39.98 -2.91
C HIS A 8 -0.26 -40.18 -2.17
N LYS A 9 -0.60 -39.26 -1.25
CA LYS A 9 -1.98 -39.12 -0.76
C LYS A 9 -2.61 -37.94 -1.47
N SER A 10 -3.49 -38.30 -2.41
CA SER A 10 -4.44 -37.43 -3.06
C SER A 10 -5.52 -36.95 -2.06
N THR A 11 -6.10 -35.79 -2.37
CA THR A 11 -7.43 -35.32 -1.95
C THR A 11 -7.56 -34.67 -0.57
N GLY A 12 -7.74 -33.35 -0.61
CA GLY A 12 -8.16 -32.54 0.54
C GLY A 12 -8.36 -31.09 0.10
N LYS A 13 -9.43 -30.85 -0.69
CA LYS A 13 -9.91 -29.51 -1.05
C LYS A 13 -10.17 -28.73 0.24
N SER A 14 -9.27 -27.82 0.61
CA SER A 14 -9.57 -26.86 1.67
C SER A 14 -10.33 -25.68 1.03
N VAL A 15 -11.66 -25.80 1.07
CA VAL A 15 -12.60 -24.73 0.76
C VAL A 15 -12.42 -23.66 1.83
N ILE A 16 -11.70 -22.59 1.49
CA ILE A 16 -11.62 -21.39 2.31
C ILE A 16 -13.01 -20.73 2.29
N PRO A 17 -13.60 -20.37 3.45
CA PRO A 17 -14.95 -19.81 3.51
C PRO A 17 -15.07 -18.48 2.76
N LYS A 18 -16.14 -18.44 1.96
CA LYS A 18 -16.72 -17.29 1.28
C LYS A 18 -16.97 -16.17 2.30
N GLN A 19 -16.12 -15.14 2.29
CA GLN A 19 -16.35 -13.92 3.06
C GLN A 19 -17.10 -12.93 2.17
N ASN A 20 -18.36 -12.81 2.56
CA ASN A 20 -19.39 -11.80 2.31
C ASN A 20 -19.21 -10.72 1.24
N LEU A 21 -20.28 -10.65 0.47
CA LEU A 21 -20.58 -9.87 -0.72
C LEU A 21 -20.98 -8.44 -0.34
N ASN A 22 -20.10 -7.46 -0.53
CA ASN A 22 -20.46 -6.05 -0.65
C ASN A 22 -19.57 -5.39 -1.72
N GLU A 23 -19.65 -5.94 -2.94
CA GLU A 23 -19.29 -5.22 -4.17
C GLU A 23 -20.52 -4.44 -4.66
N PRO A 24 -20.42 -3.14 -4.90
CA PRO A 24 -20.97 -2.57 -6.10
C PRO A 24 -19.85 -2.53 -7.13
N SER A 25 -19.80 -3.56 -7.98
CA SER A 25 -19.12 -3.45 -9.26
C SER A 25 -20.03 -2.69 -10.21
N PRO A 26 -19.56 -1.57 -10.80
CA PRO A 26 -19.81 -1.37 -12.21
C PRO A 26 -18.49 -1.14 -12.94
N SER A 27 -18.22 -2.00 -13.92
CA SER A 27 -17.34 -1.66 -15.03
C SER A 27 -17.80 -0.35 -15.67
N GLY A 28 -16.87 0.59 -15.87
CA GLY A 28 -17.07 1.79 -16.69
C GLY A 28 -17.01 3.08 -15.90
N THR A 29 -15.86 3.77 -15.98
CA THR A 29 -15.65 5.14 -15.49
C THR A 29 -16.09 5.32 -14.03
N VAL A 30 -15.24 4.90 -13.08
CA VAL A 30 -15.40 5.31 -11.69
C VAL A 30 -15.26 6.83 -11.66
N SER A 31 -16.40 7.53 -11.67
CA SER A 31 -16.48 8.91 -11.26
C SER A 31 -15.97 8.92 -9.83
N LEU A 32 -14.71 9.34 -9.65
CA LEU A 32 -14.15 9.56 -8.33
C LEU A 32 -15.03 10.63 -7.70
N THR A 33 -15.85 10.24 -6.73
CA THR A 33 -16.60 11.21 -5.95
C THR A 33 -15.58 12.19 -5.34
N PRO A 34 -15.87 13.50 -5.31
CA PRO A 34 -14.92 14.51 -4.82
C PRO A 34 -14.40 14.21 -3.41
N GLU A 35 -15.17 13.48 -2.60
CA GLU A 35 -14.75 13.00 -1.28
C GLU A 35 -13.59 12.00 -1.32
N VAL A 36 -13.57 11.09 -2.29
CA VAL A 36 -12.49 10.10 -2.46
C VAL A 36 -11.21 10.75 -2.93
N GLU A 37 -11.32 11.76 -3.81
CA GLU A 37 -10.16 12.52 -4.28
C GLU A 37 -9.57 13.36 -3.15
N GLN A 38 -10.40 14.08 -2.40
CA GLN A 38 -9.95 14.82 -1.21
C GLN A 38 -9.29 13.90 -0.18
N GLN A 39 -9.89 12.75 0.14
CA GLN A 39 -9.29 11.81 1.07
C GLN A 39 -7.94 11.29 0.54
N PHE A 40 -7.83 11.02 -0.76
CA PHE A 40 -6.56 10.64 -1.36
C PHE A 40 -5.51 11.75 -1.27
N GLU A 41 -5.88 13.02 -1.45
CA GLU A 41 -4.96 14.15 -1.31
C GLU A 41 -4.42 14.28 0.12
N VAL A 42 -5.27 14.13 1.13
CA VAL A 42 -4.86 14.11 2.54
C VAL A 42 -3.88 12.97 2.79
N GLU A 43 -4.20 11.77 2.31
CA GLU A 43 -3.31 10.61 2.42
C GLU A 43 -1.96 10.83 1.72
N LEU A 44 -2.00 11.39 0.51
CA LEU A 44 -0.82 11.70 -0.30
C LEU A 44 0.08 12.70 0.42
N TYR A 45 -0.51 13.78 0.94
CA TYR A 45 0.20 14.82 1.68
C TYR A 45 0.90 14.23 2.91
N TRP A 46 0.20 13.42 3.69
CA TRP A 46 0.78 12.76 4.86
C TRP A 46 1.97 11.87 4.48
N CYS A 47 1.84 11.06 3.43
CA CYS A 47 2.95 10.22 2.94
C CYS A 47 4.14 11.06 2.48
N ILE A 48 3.91 12.19 1.79
CA ILE A 48 4.99 13.11 1.37
C ILE A 48 5.69 13.70 2.59
N GLN A 49 4.94 14.21 3.57
CA GLN A 49 5.53 14.73 4.81
C GLN A 49 6.36 13.66 5.51
N GLN A 50 5.86 12.44 5.63
CA GLN A 50 6.58 11.37 6.30
C GLN A 50 7.91 11.03 5.60
N LEU A 51 7.93 11.00 4.27
CA LEU A 51 9.16 10.80 3.49
C LEU A 51 10.15 11.96 3.70
N GLN A 52 9.68 13.21 3.72
CA GLN A 52 10.54 14.37 3.96
C GLN A 52 11.12 14.37 5.37
N THR A 53 10.31 14.07 6.38
CA THR A 53 10.76 13.95 7.78
C THR A 53 11.77 12.83 7.93
N ALA A 54 11.53 11.68 7.28
CA ALA A 54 12.49 10.59 7.23
C ALA A 54 13.82 11.08 6.64
N LEU A 55 13.82 11.72 5.46
CA LEU A 55 15.04 12.20 4.78
C LEU A 55 15.84 13.21 5.60
N LYS A 56 15.20 13.99 6.48
CA LYS A 56 15.87 14.90 7.41
C LYS A 56 16.52 14.16 8.60
N SER A 57 16.17 12.91 8.83
CA SER A 57 16.72 12.09 9.92
C SER A 57 18.10 11.53 9.55
N ILE A 58 19.05 11.66 10.46
CA ILE A 58 20.44 11.19 10.32
C ILE A 58 20.52 9.65 10.27
N LYS A 59 19.44 8.93 10.62
CA LYS A 59 19.42 7.47 10.78
C LYS A 59 19.18 6.67 9.49
N LEU A 60 19.05 7.31 8.33
CA LEU A 60 18.78 6.61 7.07
C LEU A 60 20.05 6.12 6.38
N ASN A 61 20.01 4.88 5.88
CA ASN A 61 21.04 4.35 4.99
C ASN A 61 20.92 4.95 3.57
N SER A 62 22.03 5.03 2.83
CA SER A 62 22.09 5.55 1.45
C SER A 62 21.05 4.93 0.51
N LYS A 63 20.82 3.61 0.62
CA LYS A 63 19.75 2.93 -0.15
C LYS A 63 18.36 3.46 0.18
N GLN A 64 18.06 3.67 1.47
CA GLN A 64 16.76 4.18 1.91
C GLN A 64 16.57 5.64 1.49
N VAL A 65 17.63 6.46 1.54
CA VAL A 65 17.60 7.83 1.03
C VAL A 65 17.24 7.84 -0.47
N GLN A 66 17.88 7.00 -1.27
CA GLN A 66 17.55 6.87 -2.69
C GLN A 66 16.11 6.40 -2.92
N ASP A 67 15.66 5.38 -2.18
CA ASP A 67 14.31 4.84 -2.31
C ASP A 67 13.25 5.88 -1.91
N HIS A 68 13.45 6.63 -0.83
CA HIS A 68 12.56 7.72 -0.40
C HIS A 68 12.55 8.89 -1.36
N THR A 69 13.70 9.26 -1.95
CA THR A 69 13.79 10.32 -2.94
C THR A 69 13.03 9.95 -4.22
N LYS A 70 13.17 8.70 -4.70
CA LYS A 70 12.41 8.18 -5.85
C LYS A 70 10.90 8.16 -5.59
N ALA A 71 10.50 7.76 -4.39
CA ALA A 71 9.10 7.79 -3.98
C ALA A 71 8.56 9.22 -4.00
N LEU A 72 9.26 10.19 -3.39
CA LEU A 72 8.88 11.60 -3.40
C LEU A 72 8.70 12.17 -4.80
N ASN A 73 9.65 11.91 -5.70
CA ASN A 73 9.56 12.36 -7.09
C ASN A 73 8.29 11.85 -7.79
N THR A 74 7.86 10.62 -7.48
CA THR A 74 6.64 10.05 -8.06
C THR A 74 5.38 10.64 -7.42
N LEU A 75 5.37 10.85 -6.11
CA LEU A 75 4.21 11.38 -5.38
C LEU A 75 3.95 12.87 -5.69
N MET A 76 5.03 13.66 -5.83
CA MET A 76 4.97 15.08 -6.21
C MET A 76 4.72 15.30 -7.69
N SER A 77 4.92 14.29 -8.53
CA SER A 77 4.63 14.42 -9.96
C SER A 77 3.13 14.62 -10.18
N VAL A 78 2.78 15.75 -10.80
CA VAL A 78 1.40 16.06 -11.23
C VAL A 78 0.96 15.13 -12.37
N SER A 79 1.91 14.65 -13.18
CA SER A 79 1.66 13.75 -14.31
C SER A 79 1.47 12.28 -13.90
N ALA A 80 1.85 11.90 -12.67
CA ALA A 80 1.69 10.52 -12.21
C ALA A 80 0.21 10.21 -11.90
N PRO A 81 -0.38 9.15 -12.50
CA PRO A 81 -1.76 8.76 -12.21
C PRO A 81 -1.97 8.40 -10.74
N MET A 82 -3.17 8.67 -10.21
CA MET A 82 -3.55 8.41 -8.82
C MET A 82 -3.24 6.97 -8.36
N ILE A 83 -3.50 5.98 -9.22
CA ILE A 83 -3.22 4.56 -8.96
C ILE A 83 -1.72 4.32 -8.74
N LYS A 84 -0.86 4.97 -9.54
CA LYS A 84 0.59 4.84 -9.42
C LYS A 84 1.09 5.45 -8.12
N LYS A 85 0.56 6.62 -7.73
CA LYS A 85 0.87 7.25 -6.44
C LYS A 85 0.48 6.34 -5.27
N ARG A 86 -0.74 5.78 -5.29
CA ARG A 86 -1.22 4.84 -4.27
C ARG A 86 -0.34 3.59 -4.17
N GLN A 87 0.12 3.05 -5.30
CA GLN A 87 1.06 1.92 -5.32
C GLN A 87 2.38 2.28 -4.64
N VAL A 88 2.95 3.45 -4.95
CA VAL A 88 4.19 3.92 -4.30
C VAL A 88 4.00 4.09 -2.80
N MET A 89 2.90 4.73 -2.36
CA MET A 89 2.59 4.90 -0.93
C MET A 89 2.56 3.56 -0.19
N ARG A 90 1.90 2.56 -0.78
CA ARG A 90 1.83 1.20 -0.20
C ARG A 90 3.18 0.49 -0.17
N LEU A 91 4.00 0.66 -1.21
CA LEU A 91 5.35 0.08 -1.25
C LEU A 91 6.29 0.72 -0.23
N SER A 92 6.18 2.04 -0.02
CA SER A 92 7.05 2.76 0.92
C SER A 92 6.64 2.57 2.37
N PHE A 93 5.34 2.55 2.67
CA PHE A 93 4.84 2.59 4.06
C PHE A 93 4.02 1.38 4.48
N GLY A 94 3.64 0.50 3.55
CA GLY A 94 2.66 -0.55 3.81
C GLY A 94 1.28 0.04 4.00
N ASP A 95 0.66 -0.24 5.15
CA ASP A 95 -0.63 0.34 5.52
C ASP A 95 -0.43 1.74 6.14
N TYR A 96 -0.34 2.75 5.29
CA TYR A 96 -0.14 4.13 5.70
C TYR A 96 -1.37 4.74 6.39
N ARG A 97 -2.59 4.21 6.16
CA ARG A 97 -3.81 4.70 6.81
C ARG A 97 -3.79 4.38 8.31
N ALA A 98 -3.38 3.17 8.66
CA ALA A 98 -3.19 2.77 10.05
C ALA A 98 -2.12 3.62 10.76
N LYS A 99 -1.05 4.00 10.03
CA LYS A 99 0.01 4.86 10.56
C LYS A 99 -0.47 6.30 10.81
N MET A 100 -1.26 6.87 9.90
CA MET A 100 -1.92 8.16 10.11
C MET A 100 -2.74 8.17 11.41
N ALA A 101 -3.63 7.18 11.57
CA ALA A 101 -4.48 7.09 12.75
C ALA A 101 -3.69 6.86 14.06
N ALA A 102 -2.53 6.20 13.99
CA ALA A 102 -1.67 5.99 15.14
C ALA A 102 -0.95 7.28 15.57
N GLU A 103 -0.55 8.14 14.62
CA GLU A 103 0.06 9.45 14.90
C GLU A 103 -0.98 10.41 15.48
N ASP A 104 -2.20 10.47 14.91
CA ASP A 104 -3.29 11.30 15.46
C ASP A 104 -3.62 10.94 16.92
N LYS A 105 -3.41 9.68 17.32
CA LYS A 105 -3.63 9.20 18.69
C LYS A 105 -2.47 9.53 19.64
N LYS A 106 -1.29 9.87 19.11
CA LYS A 106 -0.08 10.15 19.87
C LYS A 106 0.04 11.62 20.28
N ASP A 107 -0.70 12.50 19.61
CA ASP A 107 -0.78 13.94 19.91
C ASP A 107 -1.92 14.30 20.89
N PHE A 108 -2.62 13.31 21.47
CA PHE A 108 -3.57 13.45 22.59
C PHE A 108 -3.01 12.80 23.87
#